data_AF-A0A2M8XZ72-F1
#
_entry.id   AF-A0A2M8XZ72-F1
#
_cell.length_a   1.000
_cell.length_b   1.000
_cell.length_c   1.000
_cell.angle_alpha   90.00
_cell.angle_beta   90.00
_cell.angle_gamma   90.00
#
_symmetry.space_group_name_H-M   'P 1'
#
loop_
_entity.id
_entity.type
_entity.pdbx_description
1 polymer ?
#
loop_
_entity_poly.entity_id
_entity_poly.type
_entity_poly.pdbx_seq_one_letter_code
_entity_poly.pdbx_strand_id
1 'polypeptide(L)'
;MQLCYNCGNEFPEENITREHIPAQNLFVGYGNEYKVNRLVVPACFDCNNQYSQIDQEIRDAIGVMNNHNDDQIELTRKSIKSIMRQKNWADRLHFSDGKVLSVNFSYDDLKKLHIKNFKGVFYAKYKRPLPKDFEVEIIAEGDEENEKLMGIGKLFYDYVVQNDEFLISGHEDIFMYNIKTMNPTDSEYVIDNGDVENSLCVIGVFVYHKNLCSIVIASKKEFLDRIRQKKR
;
A
#
# COMPACT_ATOMS: atom_id res chain seq x y z
N MET A 1 6.49 14.97 -22.88
CA MET A 1 5.38 14.01 -22.66
C MET A 1 5.78 13.11 -21.52
N GLN A 2 4.87 12.84 -20.58
CA GLN A 2 5.19 12.05 -19.39
C GLN A 2 4.05 11.09 -19.04
N LEU A 3 4.41 9.87 -18.66
CA LEU A 3 3.47 8.80 -18.29
C LEU A 3 2.98 8.99 -16.84
N CYS A 4 1.66 8.91 -16.63
CA CYS A 4 1.09 8.79 -15.30
C CYS A 4 1.39 7.41 -14.71
N TYR A 5 1.96 7.35 -13.51
CA TYR A 5 2.35 6.11 -12.84
C TYR A 5 1.17 5.16 -12.61
N ASN A 6 -0.04 5.70 -12.39
CA ASN A 6 -1.21 4.93 -11.97
C ASN A 6 -2.04 4.40 -13.15
N CYS A 7 -2.38 5.27 -14.11
CA CYS A 7 -3.22 4.91 -15.26
C CYS A 7 -2.43 4.53 -16.51
N GLY A 8 -1.13 4.86 -16.56
CA GLY A 8 -0.24 4.54 -17.67
C GLY A 8 -0.50 5.30 -18.96
N ASN A 9 -1.34 6.34 -18.94
CA ASN A 9 -1.55 7.22 -20.10
C ASN A 9 -0.49 8.31 -20.14
N GLU A 10 -0.18 8.79 -21.33
CA GLU A 10 0.74 9.93 -21.55
C GLU A 10 0.00 11.26 -21.48
N PHE A 11 0.64 12.23 -20.85
CA PHE A 11 0.13 13.60 -20.76
C PHE A 11 1.24 14.61 -21.10
N PRO A 12 0.87 15.83 -21.54
CA PRO A 12 1.78 16.97 -21.54
C PRO A 12 2.35 17.20 -20.14
N GLU A 13 3.60 17.67 -20.06
CA GLU A 13 4.31 17.82 -18.77
C GLU A 13 3.64 18.82 -17.84
N GLU A 14 3.02 19.86 -18.40
CA GLU A 14 2.23 20.86 -17.69
C GLU A 14 0.95 20.29 -17.03
N ASN A 15 0.49 19.11 -17.48
CA ASN A 15 -0.69 18.43 -16.96
C ASN A 15 -0.34 17.27 -16.00
N ILE A 16 0.94 17.10 -15.68
CA ILE A 16 1.42 16.11 -14.73
C ILE A 16 1.70 16.78 -13.39
N THR A 17 1.13 16.20 -12.34
CA THR A 17 1.43 16.51 -10.95
C THR A 17 2.45 15.51 -10.38
N ARG A 18 2.90 15.80 -9.16
CA ARG A 18 3.84 14.97 -8.42
C ARG A 18 3.13 14.33 -7.23
N GLU A 19 3.13 13.01 -7.19
CA GLU A 19 2.54 12.26 -6.09
C GLU A 19 3.62 11.65 -5.19
N HIS A 20 3.42 11.73 -3.87
CA HIS A 20 4.35 11.18 -2.89
C HIS A 20 3.92 9.77 -2.50
N ILE A 21 4.88 8.85 -2.40
CA ILE A 21 4.63 7.46 -2.01
C ILE A 21 5.36 7.16 -0.70
N PRO A 22 4.67 7.00 0.45
CA PRO A 22 3.22 7.11 0.59
C PRO A 22 2.78 8.57 0.65
N ALA A 23 1.47 8.79 0.71
CA ALA A 23 0.87 10.10 0.76
C ALA A 23 1.42 10.97 1.90
N GLN A 24 1.55 12.28 1.65
CA GLN A 24 2.19 13.21 2.59
C GLN A 24 1.49 13.30 3.95
N ASN A 25 0.19 12.99 3.99
CA ASN A 25 -0.61 13.06 5.20
C ASN A 25 -0.19 12.02 6.27
N LEU A 26 0.58 10.99 5.89
CA LEU A 26 1.19 10.05 6.82
C LEU A 26 2.40 10.62 7.56
N PHE A 27 2.92 11.78 7.16
CA PHE A 27 4.04 12.47 7.80
C PHE A 27 3.60 13.64 8.69
N VAL A 28 2.31 13.73 9.01
CA VAL A 28 1.75 14.78 9.86
C VAL A 28 2.31 14.65 11.28
N GLY A 29 2.76 15.77 11.86
CA GLY A 29 3.33 15.80 13.21
C GLY A 29 4.85 15.62 13.23
N TYR A 30 5.37 14.86 12.28
CA TYR A 30 6.81 14.60 12.17
C TYR A 30 7.61 15.79 11.65
N GLY A 31 8.88 15.86 12.08
CA GLY A 31 9.86 16.83 11.63
C GLY A 31 10.26 16.66 10.15
N ASN A 32 11.16 17.52 9.67
CA ASN A 32 11.59 17.50 8.27
C ASN A 32 12.53 16.33 7.97
N GLU A 33 13.28 15.89 8.97
CA GLU A 33 14.15 14.71 8.95
C GLU A 33 13.40 13.43 8.56
N TYR A 34 12.12 13.32 8.91
CA TYR A 34 11.27 12.18 8.52
C TYR A 34 10.80 12.24 7.06
N LYS A 35 10.99 13.36 6.37
CA LYS A 35 10.42 13.62 5.02
C LYS A 35 11.48 13.59 3.93
N VAL A 36 12.71 13.23 4.28
CA VAL A 36 13.86 13.14 3.38
C VAL A 36 13.71 11.91 2.47
N ASN A 37 14.19 11.98 1.23
CA ASN A 37 14.20 10.84 0.29
C ASN A 37 12.82 10.19 0.02
N ARG A 38 11.72 10.94 0.19
CA ARG A 38 10.41 10.43 -0.20
C ARG A 38 10.37 10.18 -1.70
N LEU A 39 9.89 8.99 -2.08
CA LEU A 39 9.56 8.66 -3.44
C LEU A 39 8.51 9.63 -3.97
N VAL A 40 8.78 10.14 -5.17
CA VAL A 40 7.85 11.01 -5.90
C VAL A 40 7.70 10.50 -7.31
N VAL A 41 6.47 10.30 -7.74
CA VAL A 41 6.12 9.73 -9.05
C VAL A 41 5.18 10.67 -9.82
N PRO A 42 5.22 10.65 -11.17
CA PRO A 42 4.37 11.50 -11.99
C PRO A 42 2.93 10.99 -12.03
N ALA A 43 1.95 11.84 -11.73
CA ALA A 43 0.53 11.51 -11.74
C ALA A 43 -0.25 12.51 -12.61
N CYS A 44 -1.28 12.06 -13.31
CA CYS A 44 -2.24 13.01 -13.89
C CYS A 44 -3.14 13.58 -12.80
N PHE A 45 -3.75 14.75 -13.07
CA PHE A 45 -4.63 15.44 -12.14
C PHE A 45 -5.75 14.55 -11.58
N ASP A 46 -6.42 13.78 -12.44
CA ASP A 46 -7.54 12.92 -12.04
C ASP A 46 -7.10 11.82 -11.07
N CYS A 47 -6.02 11.11 -11.41
CA CYS A 47 -5.44 10.08 -10.53
C CYS A 47 -5.00 10.69 -9.20
N ASN A 48 -4.36 11.86 -9.23
CA ASN A 48 -3.87 12.51 -8.02
C ASN A 48 -5.02 12.92 -7.08
N ASN A 49 -6.11 13.47 -7.63
CA ASN A 49 -7.24 13.93 -6.83
C ASN A 49 -8.11 12.79 -6.28
N GLN A 50 -8.25 11.70 -7.04
CA GLN A 50 -9.08 10.56 -6.66
C GLN A 50 -8.66 9.96 -5.30
N TYR A 51 -7.37 9.99 -4.98
CA TYR A 51 -6.86 9.35 -3.76
C TYR A 51 -6.92 10.23 -2.51
N SER A 52 -7.25 11.53 -2.63
CA SER A 52 -7.23 12.45 -1.49
C SER A 52 -8.16 12.04 -0.32
N GLN A 53 -9.30 11.43 -0.61
CA GLN A 53 -10.22 10.88 0.41
C GLN A 53 -9.71 9.54 0.96
N ILE A 54 -9.18 8.69 0.07
CA ILE A 54 -8.65 7.36 0.41
C ILE A 54 -7.41 7.48 1.32
N ASP A 55 -6.53 8.43 1.03
CA ASP A 55 -5.35 8.71 1.85
C ASP A 55 -5.73 9.11 3.28
N GLN A 56 -6.88 9.77 3.48
CA GLN A 56 -7.35 10.13 4.82
C GLN A 56 -7.76 8.88 5.61
N GLU A 57 -8.34 7.88 4.97
CA GLU A 57 -8.81 6.67 5.63
C GLU A 57 -7.65 5.89 6.27
N ILE A 58 -6.54 5.68 5.56
CA ILE A 58 -5.36 5.01 6.15
C ILE A 58 -4.71 5.85 7.26
N ARG A 59 -4.64 7.18 7.10
CA ARG A 59 -4.11 8.07 8.14
C ARG A 59 -4.95 7.93 9.41
N ASP A 60 -6.27 7.85 9.24
CA ASP A 60 -7.20 7.74 10.35
C ASP A 60 -7.05 6.37 11.03
N ALA A 61 -6.89 5.29 10.27
CA ALA A 61 -6.58 3.95 10.80
C ALA A 61 -5.28 3.94 11.61
N ILE A 62 -4.17 4.40 11.01
CA ILE A 62 -2.86 4.47 11.67
C ILE A 62 -2.91 5.32 12.94
N GLY A 63 -3.56 6.49 12.87
CA GLY A 63 -3.64 7.40 14.01
C GLY A 63 -4.42 6.84 15.19
N VAL A 64 -5.38 5.93 14.95
CA VAL A 64 -6.13 5.22 16.00
C VAL A 64 -5.33 4.03 16.56
N MET A 65 -4.54 3.36 15.72
CA MET A 65 -3.67 2.23 16.13
C MET A 65 -2.42 2.67 16.92
N ASN A 66 -2.20 3.98 17.08
CA ASN A 66 -1.04 4.51 17.79
C ASN A 66 -1.10 4.23 19.30
N ASN A 67 -0.26 3.32 19.77
CA ASN A 67 -0.11 2.93 21.18
C ASN A 67 0.74 3.95 21.98
N HIS A 68 0.29 5.21 22.07
CA HIS A 68 0.93 6.27 22.86
C HIS A 68 2.37 6.63 22.43
N ASN A 69 2.68 6.60 21.14
CA ASN A 69 3.93 7.18 20.64
C ASN A 69 3.80 8.72 20.60
N ASP A 70 4.65 9.41 21.36
CA ASP A 70 4.69 10.87 21.47
C ASP A 70 4.91 11.55 20.10
N ASP A 71 5.73 10.96 19.23
CA ASP A 71 6.00 11.48 17.88
C ASP A 71 4.76 11.42 16.96
N GLN A 72 3.76 10.63 17.33
CA GLN A 72 2.54 10.39 16.58
C GLN A 72 1.29 11.07 17.19
N ILE A 73 1.43 11.82 18.29
CA ILE A 73 0.28 12.48 18.97
C ILE A 73 -0.51 13.37 18.00
N GLU A 74 0.19 14.16 17.17
CA GLU A 74 -0.47 15.05 16.21
C GLU A 74 -1.19 14.28 15.10
N LEU A 75 -0.64 13.13 14.67
CA LEU A 75 -1.30 12.22 13.74
C LEU A 75 -2.61 11.70 14.35
N THR A 76 -2.55 11.13 15.55
CA THR A 76 -3.72 10.65 16.31
C THR A 76 -4.77 11.74 16.49
N ARG A 77 -4.36 12.95 16.88
CA ARG A 77 -5.27 14.09 17.07
C ARG A 77 -5.99 14.46 15.77
N LYS A 78 -5.28 14.50 14.63
CA LYS A 78 -5.92 14.77 13.34
C LYS A 78 -6.85 13.64 12.91
N SER A 79 -6.47 12.40 13.17
CA SER A 79 -7.27 11.22 12.87
C SER A 79 -8.60 11.20 13.62
N ILE A 80 -8.57 11.38 14.94
CA ILE A 80 -9.78 11.49 15.76
C ILE A 80 -10.66 12.64 15.28
N LYS A 81 -10.07 13.82 15.05
CA LYS A 81 -10.81 14.99 14.56
C LYS A 81 -11.45 14.76 13.19
N SER A 82 -10.78 14.01 12.31
CA SER A 82 -11.27 13.65 10.98
C SER A 82 -12.48 12.72 11.08
N ILE A 83 -12.35 11.63 11.84
CA ILE A 83 -13.42 10.66 12.09
C ILE A 83 -14.67 11.38 12.65
N MET A 84 -14.51 12.19 13.70
CA MET A 84 -15.60 12.90 14.37
C MET A 84 -16.30 13.96 13.50
N ARG A 85 -15.69 14.39 12.39
CA ARG A 85 -16.29 15.37 11.45
C ARG A 85 -17.15 14.71 10.38
N GLN A 86 -17.04 13.41 10.18
CA GLN A 86 -17.86 12.70 9.20
C GLN A 86 -19.30 12.62 9.70
N LYS A 87 -20.28 12.74 8.80
CA LYS A 87 -21.70 12.71 9.18
C LYS A 87 -22.12 11.39 9.83
N ASN A 88 -21.49 10.29 9.43
CA ASN A 88 -21.73 8.91 9.87
C ASN A 88 -20.69 8.42 10.88
N TRP A 89 -20.02 9.32 11.61
CA TRP A 89 -18.96 8.94 12.56
C TRP A 89 -19.42 7.90 13.59
N ALA A 90 -20.68 8.00 14.05
CA ALA A 90 -21.24 7.08 15.04
C ALA A 90 -21.32 5.64 14.52
N ASP A 91 -21.62 5.45 13.24
CA ASP A 91 -21.71 4.12 12.60
C ASP A 91 -20.34 3.45 12.49
N ARG A 92 -19.26 4.23 12.62
CA ARG A 92 -17.88 3.74 12.59
C ARG A 92 -17.35 3.34 13.95
N LEU A 93 -18.02 3.68 15.06
CA LEU A 93 -17.52 3.43 16.40
C LEU A 93 -18.28 2.30 17.09
N HIS A 94 -17.53 1.36 17.67
CA HIS A 94 -18.11 0.32 18.52
C HIS A 94 -17.86 0.67 19.98
N PHE A 95 -18.92 0.66 20.78
CA PHE A 95 -18.86 1.01 22.19
C PHE A 95 -19.02 -0.22 23.09
N SER A 96 -18.27 -0.25 24.18
CA SER A 96 -18.43 -1.19 25.30
C SER A 96 -18.26 -0.42 26.61
N ASP A 97 -19.21 -0.56 27.53
CA ASP A 97 -19.24 0.14 28.83
C ASP A 97 -19.00 1.67 28.75
N GLY A 98 -19.60 2.32 27.74
CA GLY A 98 -19.48 3.77 27.52
C GLY A 98 -18.12 4.22 26.98
N LYS A 99 -17.23 3.29 26.62
CA LYS A 99 -15.93 3.55 25.99
C LYS A 99 -15.93 3.07 24.55
N VAL A 100 -15.20 3.77 23.68
CA VAL A 100 -14.94 3.29 22.31
C VAL A 100 -13.99 2.10 22.40
N LEU A 101 -14.45 0.94 21.95
CA LEU A 101 -13.67 -0.31 21.90
C LEU A 101 -12.91 -0.44 20.58
N SER A 102 -13.55 -0.08 19.45
CA SER A 102 -12.94 -0.15 18.13
C SER A 102 -13.52 0.86 17.16
N VAL A 103 -12.80 1.09 16.07
CA VAL A 103 -13.19 1.97 14.97
C VAL A 103 -13.16 1.17 13.67
N ASN A 104 -14.24 1.23 12.90
CA ASN A 104 -14.32 0.62 11.58
C ASN A 104 -13.78 1.53 10.49
N PHE A 105 -13.02 0.92 9.59
CA PHE A 105 -12.47 1.55 8.39
C PHE A 105 -12.92 0.79 7.14
N SER A 106 -12.96 1.49 6.02
CA SER A 106 -13.32 0.95 4.71
C SER A 106 -12.20 0.07 4.16
N TYR A 107 -12.38 -1.25 4.16
CA TYR A 107 -11.42 -2.19 3.57
C TYR A 107 -11.17 -1.89 2.08
N ASP A 108 -12.20 -1.52 1.32
CA ASP A 108 -12.07 -1.18 -0.10
C ASP A 108 -11.19 0.06 -0.33
N ASP A 109 -11.24 1.05 0.57
CA ASP A 109 -10.38 2.23 0.45
C ASP A 109 -8.95 1.92 0.89
N LEU A 110 -8.76 1.13 1.95
CA LEU A 110 -7.44 0.62 2.31
C LEU A 110 -6.84 -0.17 1.13
N LYS A 111 -7.62 -1.05 0.49
CA LYS A 111 -7.23 -1.80 -0.71
C LYS A 111 -6.75 -0.89 -1.84
N LYS A 112 -7.55 0.12 -2.20
CA LYS A 112 -7.16 1.09 -3.25
C LYS A 112 -5.85 1.79 -2.91
N LEU A 113 -5.61 2.08 -1.64
CA LEU A 113 -4.39 2.75 -1.19
C LEU A 113 -3.15 1.85 -1.26
N HIS A 114 -3.25 0.59 -0.82
CA HIS A 114 -2.17 -0.37 -0.96
C HIS A 114 -1.78 -0.55 -2.43
N ILE A 115 -2.78 -0.66 -3.32
CA ILE A 115 -2.58 -0.74 -4.77
C ILE A 115 -1.91 0.53 -5.32
N LYS A 116 -2.37 1.71 -4.89
CA LYS A 116 -1.80 3.01 -5.27
C LYS A 116 -0.32 3.08 -4.91
N ASN A 117 0.04 2.76 -3.67
CA ASN A 117 1.42 2.80 -3.20
C ASN A 117 2.29 1.73 -3.89
N PHE A 118 1.73 0.54 -4.11
CA PHE A 118 2.40 -0.51 -4.89
C PHE A 118 2.75 -0.05 -6.30
N LYS A 119 1.80 0.53 -7.04
CA LYS A 119 2.06 1.08 -8.38
C LYS A 119 3.10 2.20 -8.36
N GLY A 120 3.08 3.04 -7.32
CA GLY A 120 4.06 4.10 -7.12
C GLY A 120 5.49 3.56 -6.93
N VAL A 121 5.65 2.60 -6.01
CA VAL A 121 6.93 1.91 -5.78
C VAL A 121 7.40 1.14 -7.02
N PHE A 122 6.48 0.46 -7.70
CA PHE A 122 6.74 -0.23 -8.95
C PHE A 122 7.30 0.73 -10.01
N TYR A 123 6.61 1.86 -10.24
CA TYR A 123 7.06 2.87 -11.18
C TYR A 123 8.41 3.46 -10.79
N ALA A 124 8.63 3.70 -9.49
CA ALA A 124 9.90 4.21 -9.01
C ALA A 124 11.08 3.26 -9.32
N LYS A 125 10.87 1.94 -9.20
CA LYS A 125 11.88 0.91 -9.50
C LYS A 125 12.08 0.68 -10.99
N TYR A 126 10.99 0.47 -11.74
CA TYR A 126 11.06 0.01 -13.14
C TYR A 126 10.86 1.11 -14.19
N LYS A 127 10.57 2.35 -13.76
CA LYS A 127 10.37 3.54 -14.61
C LYS A 127 9.28 3.39 -15.67
N ARG A 128 8.30 2.53 -15.41
CA ARG A 128 7.12 2.30 -16.26
C ARG A 128 5.88 2.00 -15.40
N PRO A 129 4.66 2.28 -15.90
CA PRO A 129 3.43 1.89 -15.21
C PRO A 129 3.29 0.36 -15.19
N LEU A 130 2.52 -0.14 -14.21
CA LEU A 130 2.18 -1.56 -14.15
C LEU A 130 1.46 -1.98 -15.45
N PRO A 131 1.83 -3.12 -16.06
CA PRO A 131 1.15 -3.61 -17.27
C PRO A 131 -0.37 -3.78 -17.06
N LYS A 132 -1.16 -3.45 -18.09
CA LYS A 132 -2.63 -3.46 -18.01
C LYS A 132 -3.24 -4.86 -17.93
N ASP A 133 -2.48 -5.89 -18.31
CA ASP A 133 -2.86 -7.30 -18.25
C ASP A 133 -2.63 -7.94 -16.86
N PHE A 134 -2.09 -7.17 -15.91
CA PHE A 134 -1.92 -7.62 -14.53
C PHE A 134 -3.18 -7.28 -13.72
N GLU A 135 -3.71 -8.29 -13.03
CA GLU A 135 -4.69 -8.13 -11.96
C GLU A 135 -3.95 -7.93 -10.63
N VAL A 136 -4.49 -7.10 -9.74
CA VAL A 136 -3.86 -6.78 -8.46
C VAL A 136 -4.74 -7.25 -7.32
N GLU A 137 -4.18 -8.09 -6.45
CA GLU A 137 -4.76 -8.50 -5.19
C GLU A 137 -3.93 -8.01 -4.02
N ILE A 138 -4.56 -7.92 -2.86
CA ILE A 138 -3.90 -7.56 -1.62
C ILE A 138 -4.15 -8.64 -0.57
N ILE A 139 -3.25 -8.68 0.41
CA ILE A 139 -3.42 -9.39 1.67
C ILE A 139 -3.06 -8.37 2.74
N ALA A 140 -4.03 -7.98 3.56
CA ALA A 140 -3.87 -6.95 4.58
C ALA A 140 -4.75 -7.27 5.80
N GLU A 141 -4.76 -6.35 6.76
CA GLU A 141 -5.65 -6.39 7.92
C GLU A 141 -7.12 -6.50 7.45
N GLY A 142 -7.86 -7.45 8.01
CA GLY A 142 -9.21 -7.83 7.59
C GLY A 142 -9.31 -9.13 6.79
N ASP A 143 -8.17 -9.69 6.34
CA ASP A 143 -8.12 -10.97 5.61
C ASP A 143 -7.84 -12.19 6.52
N GLU A 144 -7.86 -12.02 7.86
CA GLU A 144 -7.39 -13.03 8.81
C GLU A 144 -8.19 -14.34 8.78
N GLU A 145 -9.49 -14.26 8.45
CA GLU A 145 -10.37 -15.44 8.35
C GLU A 145 -10.12 -16.28 7.09
N ASN A 146 -9.33 -15.76 6.13
CA ASN A 146 -9.00 -16.47 4.90
C ASN A 146 -7.67 -17.22 5.02
N GLU A 147 -7.69 -18.38 5.71
CA GLU A 147 -6.49 -19.20 5.98
C GLU A 147 -5.64 -19.48 4.74
N LYS A 148 -6.28 -19.73 3.59
CA LYS A 148 -5.59 -19.98 2.33
C LYS A 148 -4.80 -18.75 1.86
N LEU A 149 -5.44 -17.57 1.91
CA LEU A 149 -4.81 -16.31 1.53
C LEU A 149 -3.67 -15.98 2.49
N MET A 150 -3.87 -16.17 3.79
CA MET A 150 -2.84 -15.96 4.81
C MET A 150 -1.63 -16.90 4.63
N GLY A 151 -1.85 -18.17 4.31
CA GLY A 151 -0.77 -19.13 4.02
C GLY A 151 0.08 -18.73 2.81
N ILE A 152 -0.57 -18.26 1.74
CA ILE A 152 0.11 -17.70 0.57
C ILE A 152 0.83 -16.39 0.93
N GLY A 153 0.21 -15.56 1.75
CA GLY A 153 0.78 -14.31 2.24
C GLY A 153 2.12 -14.52 2.94
N LYS A 154 2.22 -15.49 3.84
CA LYS A 154 3.49 -15.82 4.50
C LYS A 154 4.59 -16.22 3.50
N LEU A 155 4.27 -17.07 2.53
CA LEU A 155 5.22 -17.48 1.49
C LEU A 155 5.75 -16.28 0.70
N PHE A 156 4.86 -15.36 0.31
CA PHE A 156 5.22 -14.17 -0.45
C PHE A 156 5.96 -13.13 0.38
N TYR A 157 5.59 -12.97 1.65
CA TYR A 157 6.33 -12.14 2.60
C TYR A 157 7.77 -12.63 2.73
N ASP A 158 7.94 -13.92 3.04
CA ASP A 158 9.25 -14.55 3.20
C ASP A 158 10.06 -14.38 1.91
N TYR A 159 9.49 -14.62 0.73
CA TYR A 159 10.18 -14.42 -0.55
C TYR A 159 10.67 -12.97 -0.78
N VAL A 160 9.80 -11.99 -0.51
CA VAL A 160 10.12 -10.57 -0.77
C VAL A 160 11.13 -10.03 0.24
N VAL A 161 11.07 -10.48 1.50
CA VAL A 161 11.89 -9.95 2.59
C VAL A 161 13.16 -10.77 2.83
N GLN A 162 13.19 -12.04 2.40
CA GLN A 162 14.36 -12.89 2.59
C GLN A 162 15.59 -12.29 1.90
N ASN A 163 16.63 -12.10 2.71
CA ASN A 163 17.95 -11.56 2.35
C ASN A 163 17.98 -10.09 1.90
N ASP A 164 16.88 -9.35 2.02
CA ASP A 164 16.85 -7.93 1.65
C ASP A 164 16.47 -7.05 2.84
N GLU A 165 17.22 -5.96 3.02
CA GLU A 165 16.80 -4.88 3.89
C GLU A 165 15.61 -4.14 3.28
N PHE A 166 14.71 -3.63 4.12
CA PHE A 166 13.60 -2.82 3.66
C PHE A 166 14.11 -1.51 3.06
N LEU A 167 13.59 -1.15 1.88
CA LEU A 167 13.76 0.19 1.34
C LEU A 167 12.86 1.18 2.08
N ILE A 168 13.33 2.42 2.20
CA ILE A 168 12.66 3.48 2.97
C ILE A 168 12.26 4.63 2.03
N SER A 169 11.03 5.13 2.20
CA SER A 169 10.58 6.38 1.58
C SER A 169 10.18 7.37 2.67
N GLY A 170 11.03 8.37 2.93
CA GLY A 170 10.89 9.21 4.13
C GLY A 170 11.72 8.66 5.29
N HIS A 171 11.05 7.95 6.19
CA HIS A 171 11.65 7.39 7.41
C HIS A 171 11.16 5.96 7.65
N GLU A 172 11.99 5.11 8.26
CA GLU A 172 11.66 3.71 8.60
C GLU A 172 10.46 3.61 9.55
N ASP A 173 10.25 4.62 10.39
CA ASP A 173 9.09 4.71 11.28
C ASP A 173 7.80 4.99 10.54
N ILE A 174 7.82 5.37 9.26
CA ILE A 174 6.63 5.81 8.53
C ILE A 174 6.32 4.86 7.38
N PHE A 175 7.30 4.57 6.54
CA PHE A 175 7.07 3.71 5.38
C PHE A 175 8.32 2.97 4.94
N MET A 176 8.20 1.66 5.02
CA MET A 176 9.16 0.69 4.54
C MET A 176 8.50 -0.16 3.46
N TYR A 177 9.26 -0.54 2.44
CA TYR A 177 8.75 -1.37 1.36
C TYR A 177 9.83 -2.25 0.76
N ASN A 178 9.43 -3.39 0.20
CA ASN A 178 10.23 -4.18 -0.73
C ASN A 178 9.34 -4.62 -1.89
N ILE A 179 9.92 -4.78 -3.08
CA ILE A 179 9.20 -5.22 -4.27
C ILE A 179 10.07 -6.12 -5.14
N LYS A 180 9.56 -7.29 -5.52
CA LYS A 180 10.26 -8.28 -6.35
C LYS A 180 9.38 -8.81 -7.48
N THR A 181 9.99 -9.07 -8.62
CA THR A 181 9.39 -9.85 -9.71
C THR A 181 9.54 -11.34 -9.43
N MET A 182 8.52 -12.13 -9.75
CA MET A 182 8.52 -13.58 -9.56
C MET A 182 8.03 -14.29 -10.83
N ASN A 183 8.82 -15.28 -11.26
CA ASN A 183 8.40 -16.30 -12.20
C ASN A 183 8.26 -17.66 -11.49
N PRO A 184 7.03 -18.12 -11.25
CA PRO A 184 6.76 -19.40 -10.61
C PRO A 184 7.04 -20.54 -11.60
N THR A 185 7.84 -21.52 -11.19
CA THR A 185 8.01 -22.79 -11.92
C THR A 185 7.20 -23.91 -11.24
N ASP A 186 7.12 -25.08 -11.87
CA ASP A 186 6.34 -26.22 -11.33
C ASP A 186 6.94 -26.80 -10.03
N SER A 187 8.23 -26.59 -9.77
CA SER A 187 8.97 -27.17 -8.64
C SER A 187 9.63 -26.17 -7.70
N GLU A 188 9.96 -24.96 -8.17
CA GLU A 188 10.62 -23.92 -7.37
C GLU A 188 10.02 -22.55 -7.67
N TYR A 189 9.84 -21.74 -6.63
CA TYR A 189 9.71 -20.30 -6.81
C TYR A 189 11.11 -19.76 -7.10
N VAL A 190 11.20 -18.64 -7.82
CA VAL A 190 12.37 -17.74 -7.86
C VAL A 190 13.24 -17.83 -9.12
N ILE A 191 13.04 -16.83 -9.99
CA ILE A 191 14.13 -15.95 -10.40
C ILE A 191 13.59 -14.52 -10.30
N ASP A 192 14.21 -13.67 -9.46
CA ASP A 192 14.15 -12.22 -9.64
C ASP A 192 15.20 -11.87 -10.70
N ASN A 193 14.75 -11.64 -11.93
CA ASN A 193 15.61 -11.19 -13.02
C ASN A 193 15.43 -9.69 -13.32
N GLY A 194 14.63 -8.97 -12.53
CA GLY A 194 14.25 -7.58 -12.79
C GLY A 194 13.47 -7.37 -14.11
N ASP A 195 13.14 -8.44 -14.83
CA ASP A 195 12.51 -8.39 -16.13
C ASP A 195 11.00 -8.51 -15.99
N VAL A 196 10.34 -7.38 -15.82
CA VAL A 196 8.88 -7.31 -15.68
C VAL A 196 8.17 -7.87 -16.92
N GLU A 197 8.72 -7.75 -18.15
CA GLU A 197 7.99 -8.18 -19.36
C GLU A 197 7.79 -9.68 -19.39
N ASN A 198 8.82 -10.40 -18.96
CA ASN A 198 8.81 -11.85 -18.84
C ASN A 198 8.37 -12.33 -17.44
N SER A 199 7.99 -11.43 -16.55
CA SER A 199 7.49 -11.78 -15.22
C SER A 199 6.01 -12.16 -15.27
N LEU A 200 5.65 -13.24 -14.60
CA LEU A 200 4.25 -13.64 -14.41
C LEU A 200 3.62 -12.93 -13.21
N CYS A 201 4.43 -12.52 -12.23
CA CYS A 201 3.99 -11.91 -10.98
C CYS A 201 4.98 -10.85 -10.49
N VAL A 202 4.47 -9.86 -9.76
CA VAL A 202 5.23 -8.87 -8.98
C VAL A 202 4.60 -8.78 -7.61
N ILE A 203 5.41 -8.88 -6.57
CA ILE A 203 4.97 -8.90 -5.18
C ILE A 203 5.64 -7.73 -4.47
N GLY A 204 4.84 -6.93 -3.76
CA GLY A 204 5.30 -5.87 -2.88
C GLY A 204 4.87 -6.11 -1.44
N VAL A 205 5.78 -5.87 -0.50
CA VAL A 205 5.49 -5.83 0.94
C VAL A 205 5.64 -4.38 1.39
N PHE A 206 4.64 -3.86 2.10
CA PHE A 206 4.60 -2.47 2.57
C PHE A 206 4.27 -2.44 4.05
N VAL A 207 5.07 -1.71 4.83
CA VAL A 207 4.86 -1.51 6.25
C VAL A 207 4.67 -0.01 6.51
N TYR A 208 3.54 0.36 7.11
CA TYR A 208 3.19 1.72 7.45
C TYR A 208 3.22 1.91 8.96
N HIS A 209 3.92 2.93 9.43
CA HIS A 209 3.99 3.31 10.85
C HIS A 209 4.34 2.15 11.80
N LYS A 210 5.11 1.17 11.30
CA LYS A 210 5.48 -0.09 11.99
C LYS A 210 4.29 -0.94 12.50
N ASN A 211 3.05 -0.57 12.13
CA ASN A 211 1.83 -1.14 12.70
C ASN A 211 0.94 -1.81 11.64
N LEU A 212 0.93 -1.29 10.41
CA LEU A 212 0.11 -1.81 9.33
C LEU A 212 1.00 -2.47 8.29
N CYS A 213 0.73 -3.71 7.92
CA CYS A 213 1.49 -4.45 6.93
C CYS A 213 0.59 -5.00 5.83
N SER A 214 0.96 -4.75 4.58
CA SER A 214 0.22 -5.25 3.42
C SER A 214 1.15 -5.95 2.44
N ILE A 215 0.65 -7.02 1.84
CA ILE A 215 1.28 -7.72 0.72
C ILE A 215 0.41 -7.44 -0.50
N VAL A 216 0.99 -6.89 -1.56
CA VAL A 216 0.30 -6.61 -2.81
C VAL A 216 0.88 -7.51 -3.89
N ILE A 217 0.00 -8.24 -4.57
CA ILE A 217 0.34 -9.23 -5.60
C ILE A 217 -0.26 -8.72 -6.90
N ALA A 218 0.59 -8.39 -7.87
CA ALA A 218 0.16 -8.11 -9.22
C ALA A 218 0.59 -9.26 -10.12
N SER A 219 -0.33 -9.89 -10.84
CA SER A 219 0.02 -10.98 -11.75
C SER A 219 -0.87 -11.02 -12.98
N LYS A 220 -0.41 -11.70 -14.02
CA LYS A 220 -1.28 -12.10 -15.13
C LYS A 220 -2.41 -12.98 -14.59
N LYS A 221 -3.64 -12.76 -15.09
CA LYS A 221 -4.86 -13.42 -14.61
C LYS A 221 -4.76 -14.94 -14.50
N GLU A 222 -4.21 -15.57 -15.54
CA GLU A 222 -4.04 -17.03 -15.62
C GLU A 222 -3.22 -17.60 -14.45
N PHE A 223 -2.28 -16.82 -13.92
CA PHE A 223 -1.47 -17.23 -12.78
C PHE A 223 -2.22 -17.08 -11.45
N LEU A 224 -2.91 -15.95 -11.25
CA LEU A 224 -3.76 -15.72 -10.07
C LEU A 224 -4.83 -16.82 -9.94
N ASP A 225 -5.44 -17.21 -11.06
CA ASP A 225 -6.43 -18.29 -11.09
C ASP A 225 -5.80 -19.64 -10.70
N ARG A 226 -4.57 -19.94 -11.10
CA ARG A 226 -3.84 -21.15 -10.66
C ARG A 226 -3.53 -21.14 -9.16
N ILE A 227 -3.14 -20.00 -8.59
CA ILE A 227 -2.94 -19.86 -7.13
C ILE A 227 -4.27 -20.12 -6.40
N ARG A 228 -5.36 -19.51 -6.88
CA ARG A 228 -6.70 -19.68 -6.33
C ARG A 228 -7.18 -21.14 -6.43
N GLN A 229 -6.78 -21.86 -7.48
CA GLN A 229 -7.19 -23.24 -7.75
C GLN A 229 -6.27 -24.33 -7.18
N LYS A 230 -5.01 -24.05 -6.84
CA LYS A 230 -4.13 -25.01 -6.13
C LYS A 230 -4.73 -25.29 -4.74
N LYS A 231 -5.64 -26.26 -4.71
CA LYS A 231 -6.01 -27.10 -3.56
C LYS A 231 -5.02 -28.25 -3.56
N ARG A 232 -4.19 -28.33 -2.54
CA ARG A 232 -3.61 -29.60 -2.10
C ARG A 232 -3.54 -29.56 -0.58
#